data_AF-A0A954LH47-F1
#
_entry.id   AF-A0A954LH47-F1
#
_cell.length_a   1.000
_cell.length_b   1.000
_cell.length_c   1.000
_cell.angle_alpha   90.00
_cell.angle_beta   90.00
_cell.angle_gamma   90.00
#
_symmetry.space_group_name_H-M   'P 1'
#
loop_
_entity.id
_entity.type
_entity.pdbx_description
1 polymer ?
#
loop_
_entity_poly.entity_id
_entity_poly.type
_entity_poly.pdbx_seq_one_letter_code
_entity_poly.pdbx_strand_id
1 'polypeptide(L)'
;MLAKSAEEIEAERMLAERRQRQADYFDRFVKTVIDDNPKFTSAFLMASPAPPEHFLRVFGQPGRSELGDFRDESATMRQQLMILNGRLVHEASRVGEKEPVYNLLTGKNTDLNQAINLAYREILTRNPSTEEVELAKEVISASEDQLAGMSDLRWVLLNSNEFRFLP
;
A
#
# COMPACT_ATOMS: atom_id res chain seq x y z
N MET A 1 36.75 -63.35 -22.62
CA MET A 1 36.08 -62.04 -22.41
C MET A 1 35.03 -61.91 -23.50
N LEU A 2 33.74 -62.00 -23.16
CA LEU A 2 32.65 -61.84 -24.13
C LEU A 2 32.56 -60.37 -24.51
N ALA A 3 32.88 -60.05 -25.77
CA ALA A 3 32.72 -58.70 -26.30
C ALA A 3 31.20 -58.44 -26.47
N LYS A 4 30.68 -57.46 -25.73
CA LYS A 4 29.30 -56.99 -25.87
C LYS A 4 29.05 -56.53 -27.31
N SER A 5 27.84 -56.76 -27.82
CA SER A 5 27.49 -56.35 -29.19
C SER A 5 27.38 -54.81 -29.26
N ALA A 6 27.59 -54.25 -30.45
CA ALA A 6 27.48 -52.79 -30.65
C ALA A 6 26.09 -52.25 -30.25
N GLU A 7 25.05 -53.06 -30.46
CA GLU A 7 23.66 -52.75 -30.09
C GLU A 7 23.46 -52.71 -28.57
N GLU A 8 24.13 -53.58 -27.81
CA GLU A 8 24.08 -53.55 -26.33
C GLU A 8 24.76 -52.29 -25.77
N ILE A 9 25.85 -51.84 -26.39
CA ILE A 9 26.57 -50.62 -25.99
C ILE A 9 25.74 -49.37 -26.33
N GLU A 10 25.05 -49.37 -27.47
CA GLU A 10 24.17 -48.29 -27.89
C GLU A 10 22.90 -48.23 -27.03
N ALA A 11 22.32 -49.39 -26.69
CA ALA A 11 21.21 -49.50 -25.75
C ALA A 11 21.59 -49.02 -24.35
N GLU A 12 22.79 -49.36 -23.84
CA GLU A 12 23.31 -48.86 -22.57
C GLU A 12 23.52 -47.33 -22.60
N ARG A 13 24.02 -46.76 -23.72
CA ARG A 13 24.15 -45.30 -23.88
C ARG A 13 22.80 -44.59 -23.92
N MET A 14 21.82 -45.14 -24.65
CA MET A 14 20.45 -44.62 -24.70
C MET A 14 19.74 -44.69 -23.34
N LEU A 15 20.01 -45.74 -22.55
CA LEU A 15 19.52 -45.88 -21.16
C LEU A 15 20.18 -44.89 -20.21
N ALA A 16 21.48 -44.66 -20.36
CA ALA A 16 22.23 -43.69 -19.57
C ALA A 16 21.80 -42.24 -19.86
N GLU A 17 21.59 -41.89 -21.13
CA GLU A 17 21.03 -40.59 -21.52
C GLU A 17 19.60 -40.38 -21.02
N ARG A 18 18.77 -41.42 -21.00
CA ARG A 18 17.42 -41.36 -20.40
C ARG A 18 17.46 -41.12 -18.89
N ARG A 19 18.41 -41.73 -18.17
CA ARG A 19 18.57 -41.53 -16.71
C ARG A 19 19.07 -40.12 -16.35
N GLN A 20 19.86 -39.48 -17.21
CA GLN A 20 20.36 -38.13 -16.95
C GLN A 20 19.30 -37.02 -17.12
N ARG A 21 18.11 -37.32 -17.67
CA ARG A 21 17.05 -36.33 -17.94
C ARG A 21 15.91 -36.31 -16.92
N GLN A 22 16.13 -36.81 -15.70
CA GLN A 22 15.23 -36.54 -14.58
C GLN A 22 15.75 -35.31 -13.82
N ALA A 23 15.35 -34.13 -14.27
CA ALA A 23 15.45 -32.94 -13.45
C ALA A 23 14.22 -32.90 -12.54
N ASP A 24 14.44 -33.02 -11.23
CA ASP A 24 13.37 -32.80 -10.25
C ASP A 24 13.08 -31.30 -10.18
N TYR A 25 11.90 -30.90 -10.64
CA TYR A 25 11.41 -29.54 -10.49
C TYR A 25 10.78 -29.40 -9.10
N PHE A 26 11.17 -28.36 -8.37
CA PHE A 26 10.49 -27.96 -7.15
C PHE A 26 10.08 -26.50 -7.25
N ASP A 27 8.80 -26.24 -7.00
CA ASP A 27 8.28 -24.88 -6.96
C ASP A 27 8.68 -24.24 -5.63
N ARG A 28 9.34 -23.08 -5.70
CA ARG A 28 9.68 -22.27 -4.53
C ARG A 28 8.95 -20.94 -4.60
N PHE A 29 7.90 -20.79 -3.79
CA PHE A 29 7.24 -19.51 -3.62
C PHE A 29 8.11 -18.61 -2.73
N VAL A 30 8.74 -17.59 -3.34
CA VAL A 30 9.49 -16.56 -2.62
C VAL A 30 8.58 -15.33 -2.49
N LYS A 31 8.19 -15.00 -1.26
CA LYS A 31 7.48 -13.75 -0.96
C LYS A 31 8.52 -12.63 -0.80
N THR A 32 8.72 -11.83 -1.85
CA THR A 32 9.55 -10.62 -1.77
C THR A 32 8.70 -9.47 -1.24
N VAL A 33 9.11 -8.86 -0.14
CA VAL A 33 8.55 -7.58 0.31
C VAL A 33 9.28 -6.48 -0.45
N ILE A 34 8.59 -5.84 -1.38
CA ILE A 34 9.12 -4.70 -2.14
C ILE A 34 8.81 -3.44 -1.32
N ASP A 35 9.85 -2.78 -0.84
CA ASP A 35 9.74 -1.47 -0.20
C ASP A 35 9.81 -0.40 -1.29
N ASP A 36 8.64 0.14 -1.64
CA ASP A 36 8.48 1.22 -2.62
C ASP A 36 8.88 2.58 -2.06
N ASN A 37 9.25 2.67 -0.77
CA ASN A 37 9.68 3.95 -0.22
C ASN A 37 10.98 4.39 -0.90
N PRO A 38 10.98 5.61 -1.46
CA PRO A 38 12.16 6.13 -2.13
C PRO A 38 13.30 6.25 -1.11
N LYS A 39 14.41 5.56 -1.36
CA LYS A 39 15.60 5.54 -0.49
C LYS A 39 16.44 6.81 -0.65
N PHE A 40 15.83 7.97 -0.44
CA PHE A 40 16.55 9.23 -0.35
C PHE A 40 16.74 9.62 1.10
N THR A 41 17.92 10.15 1.42
CA THR A 41 18.21 10.73 2.74
C THR A 41 17.47 12.05 2.97
N SER A 42 17.03 12.72 1.90
CA SER A 42 16.28 13.96 1.94
C SER A 42 15.32 14.08 0.76
N ALA A 43 14.17 14.75 0.98
CA ALA A 43 13.22 15.08 -0.08
C ALA A 43 13.84 15.94 -1.20
N PHE A 44 14.92 16.67 -0.93
CA PHE A 44 15.64 17.46 -1.96
C PHE A 44 16.27 16.61 -3.06
N LEU A 45 16.55 15.33 -2.79
CA LEU A 45 17.12 14.42 -3.78
C LEU A 45 16.07 13.80 -4.71
N MET A 46 14.77 14.01 -4.42
CA MET A 46 13.69 13.54 -5.27
C MET A 46 13.62 14.37 -6.56
N ALA A 47 13.38 13.70 -7.69
CA ALA A 47 13.16 14.37 -8.96
C ALA A 47 11.92 15.28 -8.88
N SER A 48 12.09 16.56 -9.25
CA SER A 48 11.04 17.59 -9.22
C SER A 48 11.08 18.39 -10.54
N PRO A 49 9.94 18.59 -11.24
CA PRO A 49 8.59 18.17 -10.87
C PRO A 49 8.38 16.66 -10.99
N ALA A 50 7.41 16.12 -10.25
CA ALA A 50 7.12 14.70 -10.26
C ALA A 50 6.55 14.24 -11.62
N PRO A 51 6.58 12.92 -11.93
CA PRO A 51 5.97 12.37 -13.13
C PRO A 51 4.47 12.72 -13.26
N PRO A 52 3.90 12.81 -14.47
CA PRO A 52 2.51 13.22 -14.68
C PRO A 52 1.46 12.43 -13.88
N GLU A 53 1.68 11.13 -13.69
CA GLU A 53 0.78 10.24 -12.92
C GLU A 53 0.96 10.35 -11.40
N HIS A 54 1.96 11.09 -10.94
CA HIS A 54 2.26 11.23 -9.52
C HIS A 54 1.21 12.11 -8.82
N PHE A 55 0.86 11.77 -7.58
CA PHE A 55 -0.12 12.50 -6.77
C PHE A 55 0.09 14.02 -6.81
N LEU A 56 1.32 14.46 -6.54
CA LEU A 56 1.69 15.88 -6.58
C LEU A 56 1.30 16.58 -7.90
N ARG A 57 1.44 15.94 -9.06
CA ARG A 57 1.08 16.55 -10.36
C ARG A 57 -0.42 16.70 -10.52
N VAL A 58 -1.18 15.67 -10.17
CA VAL A 58 -2.65 15.72 -10.26
C VAL A 58 -3.24 16.73 -9.27
N PHE A 59 -2.59 16.95 -8.13
CA PHE A 59 -2.95 17.95 -7.12
C PHE A 59 -2.30 19.33 -7.35
N GLY A 60 -1.94 19.64 -8.60
CA GLY A 60 -1.57 21.00 -8.99
C GLY A 60 -0.10 21.36 -8.74
N GLN A 61 0.83 20.41 -8.68
CA GLN A 61 2.26 20.77 -8.74
C GLN A 61 2.57 21.38 -10.13
N PRO A 62 2.99 22.65 -10.18
CA PRO A 62 3.27 23.32 -11.44
C PRO A 62 4.53 22.73 -12.10
N GLY A 63 4.58 22.84 -13.41
CA GLY A 63 5.78 22.58 -14.19
C GLY A 63 6.89 23.59 -13.87
N ARG A 64 8.10 23.27 -14.34
CA ARG A 64 9.25 24.20 -14.29
C ARG A 64 9.63 24.73 -15.68
N SER A 65 8.86 24.40 -16.72
CA SER A 65 9.14 24.76 -18.11
C SER A 65 8.70 26.18 -18.45
N GLU A 66 7.65 26.69 -17.80
CA GLU A 66 7.03 27.97 -18.12
C GLU A 66 6.89 28.83 -16.86
N LEU A 67 6.95 30.14 -17.06
CA LEU A 67 6.63 31.12 -16.02
C LEU A 67 5.12 31.35 -15.99
N GLY A 68 4.52 31.40 -14.79
CA GLY A 68 3.09 31.66 -14.62
C GLY A 68 2.19 30.42 -14.65
N ASP A 69 2.76 29.22 -14.50
CA ASP A 69 1.97 28.01 -14.23
C ASP A 69 1.52 28.03 -12.76
N PHE A 70 0.28 28.46 -12.53
CA PHE A 70 -0.32 28.55 -11.20
C PHE A 70 -1.09 27.28 -10.86
N ARG A 71 -1.23 27.01 -9.56
CA ARG A 71 -2.07 25.91 -9.10
C ARG A 71 -3.53 26.26 -9.33
N ASP A 72 -4.26 25.37 -9.99
CA ASP A 72 -5.72 25.44 -10.01
C ASP A 72 -6.26 24.82 -8.72
N GLU A 73 -7.09 25.59 -8.01
CA GLU A 73 -7.75 25.18 -6.77
C GLU A 73 -9.07 24.43 -7.05
N SER A 74 -9.50 24.35 -8.33
CA SER A 74 -10.71 23.65 -8.70
C SER A 74 -10.57 22.14 -8.49
N ALA A 75 -11.54 21.56 -7.78
CA ALA A 75 -11.60 20.12 -7.55
C ALA A 75 -11.97 19.39 -8.85
N THR A 76 -11.08 18.52 -9.33
CA THR A 76 -11.31 17.74 -10.56
C THR A 76 -11.81 16.34 -10.27
N MET A 77 -12.60 15.76 -11.19
CA MET A 77 -13.05 14.36 -11.08
C MET A 77 -11.87 13.38 -10.99
N ARG A 78 -10.76 13.68 -11.67
CA ARG A 78 -9.53 12.87 -11.59
C ARG A 78 -8.94 12.87 -10.18
N GLN A 79 -8.86 14.03 -9.52
CA GLN A 79 -8.41 14.11 -8.13
C GLN A 79 -9.32 13.30 -7.21
N GLN A 80 -10.65 13.43 -7.36
CA GLN A 80 -11.61 12.68 -6.53
C GLN A 80 -11.48 11.17 -6.71
N LEU A 81 -11.39 10.68 -7.95
CA LEU A 81 -11.18 9.26 -8.22
C LEU A 81 -9.84 8.75 -7.68
N MET A 82 -8.81 9.59 -7.66
CA MET A 82 -7.51 9.25 -7.10
C MET A 82 -7.50 9.24 -5.57
N ILE A 83 -8.30 10.07 -4.88
CA ILE A 83 -8.46 9.94 -3.42
C ILE A 83 -9.24 8.65 -3.10
N LEU A 84 -10.31 8.37 -3.85
CA LEU A 84 -11.18 7.24 -3.58
C LEU A 84 -10.48 5.89 -3.81
N ASN A 85 -9.79 5.76 -4.95
CA ASN A 85 -9.24 4.49 -5.44
C ASN A 85 -7.71 4.47 -5.52
N GLY A 86 -7.05 5.59 -5.23
CA GLY A 86 -5.61 5.69 -5.39
C GLY A 86 -4.84 4.95 -4.32
N ARG A 87 -3.67 4.45 -4.71
CA ARG A 87 -2.76 3.71 -3.84
C ARG A 87 -2.37 4.51 -2.59
N LEU A 88 -2.17 5.82 -2.74
CA LEU A 88 -1.75 6.70 -1.64
C LEU A 88 -2.72 6.68 -0.47
N VAL A 89 -4.03 6.88 -0.72
CA VAL A 89 -5.02 6.93 0.35
C VAL A 89 -5.20 5.56 0.99
N HIS A 90 -5.12 4.50 0.18
CA HIS A 90 -5.17 3.13 0.68
C HIS A 90 -3.95 2.77 1.55
N GLU A 91 -2.76 3.25 1.22
CA GLU A 91 -1.56 3.06 2.02
C GLU A 91 -1.58 3.93 3.29
N ALA A 92 -2.05 5.17 3.18
CA ALA A 92 -2.15 6.11 4.29
C ALA A 92 -3.25 5.75 5.30
N SER A 93 -4.30 5.05 4.89
CA SER A 93 -5.39 4.65 5.78
C SER A 93 -5.04 3.42 6.63
N ARG A 94 -4.12 2.56 6.16
CA ARG A 94 -3.69 1.35 6.88
C ARG A 94 -3.11 1.70 8.25
N VAL A 95 -3.21 0.76 9.19
CA VAL A 95 -2.58 0.85 10.51
C VAL A 95 -1.32 -0.01 10.51
N GLY A 96 -0.14 0.61 10.47
CA GLY A 96 1.14 -0.08 10.59
C GLY A 96 1.51 -0.43 12.03
N GLU A 97 2.25 -1.52 12.23
CA GLU A 97 2.68 -2.00 13.57
C GLU A 97 3.51 -0.98 14.37
N LYS A 98 4.15 -0.02 13.69
CA LYS A 98 4.99 1.02 14.30
C LYS A 98 4.23 2.30 14.62
N GLU A 99 2.94 2.36 14.29
CA GLU A 99 2.13 3.55 14.55
C GLU A 99 1.65 3.60 16.01
N PRO A 100 1.49 4.81 16.58
CA PRO A 100 0.92 4.96 17.92
C PRO A 100 -0.47 4.30 18.07
N VAL A 101 -1.30 4.39 17.03
CA VAL A 101 -2.66 3.82 17.00
C VAL A 101 -2.64 2.29 17.10
N TYR A 102 -1.61 1.63 16.59
CA TYR A 102 -1.52 0.17 16.62
C TYR A 102 -1.55 -0.39 18.03
N ASN A 103 -0.85 0.24 18.97
CA ASN A 103 -0.82 -0.17 20.38
C ASN A 103 -2.17 0.05 21.11
N LEU A 104 -2.99 0.97 20.61
CA LEU A 104 -4.32 1.26 21.17
C LEU A 104 -5.38 0.28 20.68
N LEU A 105 -5.13 -0.36 19.54
CA LEU A 105 -5.99 -1.40 18.96
C LEU A 105 -5.52 -2.80 19.35
N THR A 106 -4.22 -3.01 19.44
CA THR A 106 -3.60 -4.31 19.68
C THR A 106 -2.73 -4.26 20.93
N GLY A 107 -2.99 -5.16 21.89
CA GLY A 107 -2.18 -5.29 23.10
C GLY A 107 -3.00 -5.42 24.38
N LYS A 108 -2.36 -5.13 25.52
CA LYS A 108 -2.97 -5.23 26.86
C LYS A 108 -3.74 -3.98 27.28
N ASN A 109 -3.44 -2.83 26.67
CA ASN A 109 -4.05 -1.54 26.96
C ASN A 109 -4.89 -1.05 25.77
N THR A 110 -5.79 -1.91 25.29
CA THR A 110 -6.69 -1.56 24.19
C THR A 110 -7.67 -0.47 24.65
N ASP A 111 -7.66 0.68 23.97
CA ASP A 111 -8.61 1.77 24.18
C ASP A 111 -9.08 2.31 22.83
N LEU A 112 -10.24 1.83 22.41
CA LEU A 112 -10.84 2.17 21.13
C LEU A 112 -11.26 3.65 21.06
N ASN A 113 -11.71 4.25 22.18
CA ASN A 113 -12.08 5.67 22.18
C ASN A 113 -10.83 6.54 21.99
N GLN A 114 -9.73 6.17 22.65
CA GLN A 114 -8.47 6.87 22.48
C GLN A 114 -7.93 6.73 21.05
N ALA A 115 -8.06 5.53 20.45
CA ALA A 115 -7.68 5.30 19.06
C ALA A 115 -8.50 6.16 18.08
N ILE A 116 -9.82 6.24 18.26
CA ILE A 116 -10.70 7.12 17.45
C ILE A 116 -10.29 8.58 17.62
N ASN A 117 -10.12 9.06 18.86
CA ASN A 117 -9.68 10.43 19.12
C ASN A 117 -8.35 10.75 18.42
N LEU A 118 -7.42 9.80 18.42
CA LEU A 118 -6.12 9.95 17.80
C LEU A 118 -6.23 10.03 16.27
N ALA A 119 -7.05 9.18 15.64
CA ALA A 119 -7.31 9.21 14.20
C ALA A 119 -7.95 10.54 13.75
N TYR A 120 -8.93 11.05 14.50
CA TYR A 120 -9.55 12.36 14.21
C TYR A 120 -8.57 13.52 14.37
N ARG A 121 -7.68 13.47 15.35
CA ARG A 121 -6.63 14.50 15.51
C ARG A 121 -5.57 14.44 14.43
N GLU A 122 -5.15 13.24 14.02
CA GLU A 122 -4.16 13.06 12.95
C GLU A 122 -4.68 13.60 11.61
N ILE A 123 -5.96 13.34 11.32
CA ILE A 123 -6.54 13.68 10.03
C ILE A 123 -7.15 15.08 10.08
N LEU A 124 -8.15 15.31 10.94
CA LEU A 124 -8.95 16.54 10.97
C LEU A 124 -8.41 17.61 11.95
N THR A 125 -7.33 17.34 12.68
CA THR A 125 -6.74 18.26 13.67
C THR A 125 -7.70 18.71 14.79
N ARG A 126 -8.80 17.97 15.01
CA ARG A 126 -9.81 18.23 16.04
C ARG A 126 -10.18 16.97 16.80
N ASN A 127 -10.86 17.13 17.94
CA ASN A 127 -11.51 16.01 18.61
C ASN A 127 -12.82 15.66 17.91
N PRO A 128 -13.21 14.37 17.89
CA PRO A 128 -14.54 13.96 17.46
C PRO A 128 -15.60 14.44 18.46
N SER A 129 -16.81 14.67 17.96
CA SER A 129 -18.01 14.83 18.77
C SER A 129 -18.47 13.48 19.36
N THR A 130 -19.41 13.50 20.29
CA THR A 130 -19.99 12.27 20.86
C THR A 130 -20.67 11.42 19.80
N GLU A 131 -21.40 12.04 18.88
CA GLU A 131 -22.08 11.37 17.76
C GLU A 131 -21.07 10.74 16.78
N GLU A 132 -19.96 11.44 16.49
CA GLU A 132 -18.90 10.94 15.63
C GLU A 132 -18.17 9.73 16.24
N VAL A 133 -17.98 9.72 17.57
CA VAL A 133 -17.39 8.56 18.27
C VAL A 133 -18.31 7.34 18.17
N GLU A 134 -19.63 7.52 18.27
CA GLU A 134 -20.60 6.42 18.13
C GLU A 134 -20.59 5.86 16.71
N LEU A 135 -20.66 6.72 15.69
CA LEU A 135 -20.55 6.30 14.29
C LEU A 135 -19.21 5.60 14.00
N ALA A 136 -18.10 6.12 14.52
CA ALA A 136 -16.80 5.51 14.35
C ALA A 136 -16.73 4.10 14.95
N LYS A 137 -17.38 3.87 16.10
CA LYS A 137 -17.49 2.53 16.70
C LYS A 137 -18.28 1.58 15.81
N GLU A 138 -19.39 2.04 15.25
CA GLU A 138 -20.21 1.24 14.34
C GLU A 138 -19.40 0.81 13.12
N VAL A 139 -18.69 1.75 12.48
CA VAL A 139 -17.81 1.47 11.33
C VAL A 139 -16.74 0.43 11.68
N ILE A 140 -16.05 0.61 12.81
CA ILE A 140 -14.99 -0.33 13.22
C ILE A 140 -15.58 -1.72 13.52
N SER A 141 -16.76 -1.79 14.14
CA SER A 141 -17.41 -3.04 14.49
C SER A 141 -18.01 -3.81 13.30
N ALA A 142 -18.27 -3.12 12.19
CA ALA A 142 -18.80 -3.72 10.97
C ALA A 142 -17.73 -4.51 10.16
N SER A 143 -16.45 -4.33 10.51
CA SER A 143 -15.32 -4.96 9.83
C SER A 143 -14.94 -6.29 10.47
N GLU A 144 -14.22 -7.13 9.73
CA GLU A 144 -13.75 -8.44 10.22
C GLU A 144 -12.74 -8.32 11.37
N ASP A 145 -11.91 -7.28 11.36
CA ASP A 145 -10.88 -7.00 12.36
C ASP A 145 -10.87 -5.51 12.74
N GLN A 146 -10.48 -5.19 13.98
CA GLN A 146 -10.37 -3.82 14.47
C GLN A 146 -9.35 -3.00 13.69
N LEU A 147 -8.26 -3.63 13.23
CA LEU A 147 -7.26 -2.97 12.38
C LEU A 147 -7.85 -2.60 11.01
N ALA A 148 -8.63 -3.51 10.42
CA ALA A 148 -9.33 -3.25 9.16
C ALA A 148 -10.39 -2.14 9.34
N GLY A 149 -11.19 -2.22 10.40
CA GLY A 149 -12.20 -1.20 10.69
C GLY A 149 -11.63 0.17 10.98
N MET A 150 -10.47 0.26 11.65
CA MET A 150 -9.77 1.55 11.80
C MET A 150 -9.24 2.07 10.46
N SER A 151 -8.77 1.17 9.59
CA SER A 151 -8.32 1.55 8.25
C SER A 151 -9.47 2.11 7.41
N ASP A 152 -10.66 1.52 7.52
CA ASP A 152 -11.87 1.99 6.87
C ASP A 152 -12.33 3.34 7.44
N LEU A 153 -12.30 3.52 8.76
CA LEU A 153 -12.58 4.81 9.40
C LEU A 153 -11.65 5.91 8.88
N ARG A 154 -10.33 5.66 8.84
CA ARG A 154 -9.35 6.62 8.31
C ARG A 154 -9.61 6.92 6.83
N TRP A 155 -9.97 5.91 6.04
CA TRP A 155 -10.33 6.10 4.62
C TRP A 155 -11.56 7.00 4.46
N VAL A 156 -12.59 6.81 5.29
CA VAL A 156 -13.79 7.69 5.31
C VAL A 156 -13.41 9.12 5.67
N LEU A 157 -12.59 9.32 6.69
CA LEU A 157 -12.15 10.65 7.13
C LEU A 157 -11.37 11.39 6.04
N LEU A 158 -10.46 10.70 5.35
CA LEU A 158 -9.69 11.24 4.22
C LEU A 158 -10.57 11.60 3.00
N ASN A 159 -11.67 10.88 2.81
CA ASN A 159 -12.62 11.14 1.72
C ASN A 159 -13.79 12.08 2.13
N SER A 160 -13.77 12.60 3.35
CA SER A 160 -14.81 13.51 3.84
C SER A 160 -14.79 14.85 3.08
N ASN A 161 -15.93 15.55 3.09
CA ASN A 161 -16.05 16.83 2.39
C ASN A 161 -15.10 17.92 2.92
N GLU A 162 -14.57 17.78 4.14
CA GLU A 162 -13.60 18.73 4.70
C GLU A 162 -12.28 18.76 3.90
N PHE A 163 -11.92 17.68 3.19
CA PHE A 163 -10.74 17.62 2.31
C PHE A 163 -11.05 17.73 0.82
N ARG A 164 -12.33 17.87 0.45
CA ARG A 164 -12.73 17.92 -0.97
C ARG A 164 -12.36 19.24 -1.62
N PHE A 165 -12.20 20.31 -0.84
CA PHE A 165 -11.85 21.64 -1.32
C PHE A 165 -10.68 22.16 -0.50
N LEU A 166 -9.54 22.41 -1.14
CA LEU A 166 -8.50 23.25 -0.55
C LEU A 166 -8.98 24.70 -0.75
N PRO A 167 -9.22 25.48 0.33
CA PRO A 167 -9.48 26.90 0.21
C PRO A 167 -8.22 27.68 -0.18
#